data_AF-A0A9P0H7L6-F1
#
_entry.id   AF-A0A9P0H7L6-F1
#
_cell.length_a   1.000
_cell.length_b   1.000
_cell.length_c   1.000
_cell.angle_alpha   90.00
_cell.angle_beta   90.00
_cell.angle_gamma   90.00
#
_symmetry.space_group_name_H-M   'P 1'
#
loop_
_entity.id
_entity.type
_entity.pdbx_description
1 polymer ?
#
loop_
_entity_poly.entity_id
_entity_poly.type
_entity_poly.pdbx_seq_one_letter_code
_entity_poly.pdbx_strand_id
1 'polypeptide(L)'
;MGSDINMKDAAGWTPLTRAIVLKSNIEVIEELLNNNADIFAKDKNGKTALSLAKLEGNECIVDIIFKYEMKIKEQTQIIENHAQRNNFLRNCEDVEKSTISTKNEEKQQNEECHKK
;
A
#
# COMPACT_ATOMS: atom_id res chain seq x y z
N MET A 1 0.29 -31.68 -3.73
CA MET A 1 -0.54 -30.72 -4.48
C MET A 1 -0.53 -29.43 -3.69
N GLY A 2 0.13 -28.39 -4.21
CA GLY A 2 0.13 -27.07 -3.58
C GLY A 2 -1.17 -26.38 -3.93
N SER A 3 -2.01 -26.10 -2.94
CA SER A 3 -3.22 -25.29 -3.14
C SER A 3 -2.83 -23.84 -2.94
N ASP A 4 -2.92 -23.03 -3.99
CA ASP A 4 -2.65 -21.60 -3.89
C ASP A 4 -3.75 -20.92 -3.07
N ILE A 5 -3.39 -20.37 -1.91
CA ILE A 5 -4.34 -19.74 -0.98
C ILE A 5 -5.02 -18.48 -1.55
N ASN A 6 -4.48 -17.94 -2.64
CA ASN A 6 -5.00 -16.77 -3.35
C ASN A 6 -5.68 -17.14 -4.67
N MET A 7 -5.91 -18.42 -4.95
CA MET A 7 -6.56 -18.87 -6.17
C MET A 7 -7.99 -18.33 -6.24
N LYS A 8 -8.32 -17.66 -7.33
CA LYS A 8 -9.66 -17.15 -7.55
C LYS A 8 -10.54 -18.20 -8.22
N ASP A 9 -11.78 -18.34 -7.76
CA ASP A 9 -12.77 -19.20 -8.39
C ASP A 9 -13.40 -18.55 -9.64
N ALA A 10 -14.39 -19.22 -10.24
CA ALA A 10 -15.11 -18.73 -11.41
C ALA A 10 -15.87 -17.41 -11.17
N ALA A 11 -16.15 -17.03 -9.92
CA ALA A 11 -16.73 -15.74 -9.54
C ALA A 11 -15.67 -14.68 -9.19
N GLY A 12 -14.39 -15.05 -9.22
CA GLY A 12 -13.27 -14.19 -8.82
C GLY A 12 -13.04 -14.15 -7.32
N TRP A 13 -13.65 -15.07 -6.55
CA TRP A 13 -13.50 -15.13 -5.11
C TRP A 13 -12.25 -15.91 -4.72
N THR A 14 -11.45 -15.34 -3.84
CA THR A 14 -10.39 -16.06 -3.12
C THR A 14 -11.01 -16.97 -2.05
N PRO A 15 -10.30 -18.01 -1.58
CA PRO A 15 -10.74 -18.87 -0.47
C PRO A 15 -11.20 -18.06 0.75
N LEU A 16 -10.49 -16.96 1.06
CA LEU A 16 -10.86 -16.04 2.13
C LEU A 16 -12.21 -15.37 1.88
N THR A 17 -12.41 -14.76 0.70
CA THR A 17 -13.71 -14.11 0.38
C THR A 17 -14.86 -15.10 0.36
N ARG A 18 -14.59 -16.34 -0.05
CA ARG A 18 -15.60 -17.40 -0.06
C ARG A 18 -15.97 -17.86 1.35
N ALA A 19 -15.00 -17.98 2.26
CA ALA A 19 -15.26 -18.28 3.67
C ALA A 19 -16.14 -17.20 4.33
N ILE A 20 -15.93 -15.93 3.99
CA ILE A 20 -16.72 -14.80 4.49
C ILE A 20 -18.17 -14.87 4.00
N VAL A 21 -18.37 -15.03 2.69
CA VAL A 21 -19.71 -15.09 2.08
C VAL A 21 -20.49 -16.32 2.56
N LEU A 22 -19.81 -17.44 2.78
CA LEU A 22 -20.44 -18.66 3.31
C LEU A 22 -20.73 -18.58 4.82
N LYS A 23 -20.37 -17.49 5.50
CA LYS A 23 -20.43 -17.35 6.96
C LYS A 23 -19.77 -18.55 7.65
N SER A 24 -18.61 -18.95 7.11
CA SER A 24 -17.83 -20.06 7.62
C SER A 24 -17.33 -19.76 9.03
N ASN A 25 -16.90 -20.80 9.74
CA ASN A 25 -16.37 -20.68 11.09
C ASN A 25 -15.21 -19.69 11.14
N ILE A 26 -15.14 -18.92 12.23
CA ILE A 26 -14.08 -17.95 12.49
C ILE A 26 -12.70 -18.60 12.41
N GLU A 27 -12.57 -19.82 12.94
CA GLU A 27 -11.34 -20.62 12.92
C GLU A 27 -10.78 -20.81 11.50
N VAL A 28 -11.65 -21.05 10.50
CA VAL A 28 -11.24 -21.20 9.10
C VAL A 28 -10.73 -19.88 8.54
N ILE A 29 -11.36 -18.76 8.92
CA ILE A 29 -10.93 -17.43 8.50
C ILE A 29 -9.56 -17.09 9.12
N GLU A 30 -9.37 -17.38 10.41
CA GLU A 30 -8.09 -17.18 11.09
C GLU A 30 -6.98 -18.05 10.49
N GLU A 31 -7.26 -19.32 10.18
CA GLU A 31 -6.30 -20.21 9.52
C GLU A 31 -5.90 -19.68 8.14
N LEU A 32 -6.86 -19.19 7.35
CA LEU A 32 -6.56 -18.58 6.05
C LEU A 32 -5.70 -17.32 6.18
N LEU A 33 -6.00 -16.46 7.16
CA LEU A 33 -5.22 -15.26 7.44
C LEU A 33 -3.80 -15.60 7.92
N ASN A 34 -3.66 -16.65 8.74
CA ASN A 34 -2.36 -17.13 9.21
C ASN A 34 -1.50 -17.74 8.09
N ASN A 35 -2.13 -18.24 7.04
CA ASN A 35 -1.47 -18.75 5.85
C ASN A 35 -1.18 -17.65 4.79
N ASN A 36 -1.18 -16.37 5.19
CA ASN A 36 -0.90 -15.23 4.31
C ASN A 36 -1.90 -15.08 3.14
N ALA A 37 -3.19 -15.36 3.37
CA ALA A 37 -4.23 -15.04 2.40
C ALA A 37 -4.27 -13.53 2.09
N ASP A 38 -4.46 -13.19 0.82
CA ASP A 38 -4.56 -11.81 0.36
C ASP A 38 -5.90 -11.20 0.76
N ILE A 39 -5.86 -10.34 1.77
CA ILE A 39 -7.02 -9.60 2.29
C ILE A 39 -7.44 -8.44 1.37
N PHE A 40 -6.53 -7.96 0.51
CA PHE A 40 -6.76 -6.86 -0.41
C PHE A 40 -7.22 -7.34 -1.79
N ALA A 41 -7.27 -8.66 -1.99
CA ALA A 41 -7.79 -9.27 -3.20
C ALA A 41 -9.20 -8.75 -3.50
N LYS A 42 -9.37 -8.28 -4.73
CA LYS A 42 -10.65 -7.84 -5.26
C LYS A 42 -11.34 -8.96 -6.02
N ASP A 43 -12.65 -9.09 -5.82
CA ASP A 43 -13.52 -9.94 -6.63
C ASP A 43 -13.77 -9.33 -8.03
N LYS A 44 -14.58 -10.01 -8.85
CA LYS A 44 -15.00 -9.50 -10.18
C LYS A 44 -15.74 -8.18 -10.15
N ASN A 45 -16.34 -7.83 -9.02
CA ASN A 45 -17.08 -6.58 -8.80
C ASN A 45 -16.20 -5.48 -8.17
N GLY A 46 -14.91 -5.75 -7.94
CA GLY A 46 -14.00 -4.81 -7.28
C GLY A 46 -14.15 -4.76 -5.76
N LYS A 47 -14.92 -5.66 -5.14
CA LYS A 47 -15.12 -5.74 -3.69
C LYS A 47 -13.98 -6.48 -3.01
N THR A 48 -13.54 -5.96 -1.88
CA THR A 48 -12.53 -6.59 -1.01
C THR A 48 -13.18 -7.51 0.03
N ALA A 49 -12.39 -8.35 0.70
CA ALA A 49 -12.83 -9.20 1.80
C ALA A 49 -13.59 -8.41 2.88
N LEU A 50 -13.06 -7.26 3.30
CA LEU A 50 -13.71 -6.38 4.27
C LEU A 50 -15.05 -5.82 3.76
N SER A 51 -15.13 -5.45 2.49
CA SER A 51 -16.37 -4.93 1.89
C SER A 51 -17.46 -5.99 1.87
N LEU A 52 -17.11 -7.24 1.57
CA LEU A 52 -18.03 -8.38 1.60
C LEU A 52 -18.49 -8.68 3.03
N ALA A 53 -17.58 -8.69 4.01
CA ALA A 53 -17.91 -8.92 5.41
C ALA A 53 -18.91 -7.87 5.95
N LYS A 54 -18.74 -6.60 5.56
CA LYS A 54 -19.68 -5.51 5.89
C LYS A 54 -21.04 -5.68 5.23
N LEU A 55 -21.08 -6.12 3.97
CA LEU A 55 -22.33 -6.37 3.26
C LEU A 55 -23.13 -7.52 3.87
N GLU A 56 -22.45 -8.56 4.35
CA GLU A 56 -23.07 -9.69 5.04
C GLU A 56 -23.55 -9.35 6.46
N GLY A 57 -23.13 -8.20 7.01
CA GLY A 57 -23.49 -7.76 8.36
C GLY A 57 -22.83 -8.57 9.46
N ASN A 58 -21.71 -9.25 9.18
CA ASN A 58 -21.02 -10.06 10.19
C ASN A 58 -19.92 -9.24 10.87
N GLU A 59 -20.28 -8.55 11.95
CA GLU A 59 -19.39 -7.67 12.71
C GLU A 59 -18.16 -8.40 13.23
N CYS A 60 -18.30 -9.65 13.71
CA CYS A 60 -17.17 -10.43 14.21
C CYS A 60 -16.09 -10.66 13.13
N ILE A 61 -16.51 -11.02 11.92
CA ILE A 61 -15.58 -11.21 10.79
C ILE A 61 -14.96 -9.87 10.37
N VAL A 62 -15.75 -8.79 10.37
CA VAL A 62 -15.27 -7.45 10.07
C VAL A 62 -14.16 -7.05 11.03
N ASP A 63 -14.34 -7.27 12.34
CA ASP A 63 -13.36 -6.93 13.37
C ASP A 63 -12.04 -7.70 13.20
N ILE A 64 -12.13 -9.00 12.88
CA ILE A 64 -10.95 -9.84 12.65
C ILE A 64 -10.18 -9.34 11.43
N ILE A 65 -10.86 -9.18 10.28
CA ILE A 65 -10.21 -8.74 9.04
C ILE A 65 -9.63 -7.33 9.23
N PHE A 66 -10.36 -6.43 9.90
CA PHE A 66 -9.90 -5.07 10.18
C PHE A 66 -8.66 -5.07 11.07
N LYS A 67 -8.62 -5.89 12.12
CA LYS A 67 -7.44 -6.05 12.98
C LYS A 67 -6.22 -6.55 12.19
N TYR A 68 -6.40 -7.53 11.32
CA TYR A 68 -5.32 -8.03 10.46
C TYR A 68 -4.87 -6.97 9.43
N GLU A 69 -5.81 -6.24 8.83
CA GLU A 69 -5.49 -5.14 7.90
C GLU A 69 -4.67 -4.05 8.60
N MET A 70 -5.05 -3.67 9.81
CA MET A 70 -4.32 -2.71 10.62
C MET A 70 -2.93 -3.23 11.00
N LYS A 71 -2.79 -4.51 11.36
CA LYS A 71 -1.48 -5.12 11.64
C LYS A 71 -0.53 -5.08 10.43
N ILE A 72 -1.05 -5.23 9.21
CA ILE A 72 -0.27 -5.12 7.98
C ILE A 72 0.11 -3.66 7.70
N LYS A 73 -0.82 -2.72 7.90
CA LYS A 73 -0.56 -1.28 7.72
C LYS A 73 0.36 -0.70 8.79
N GLU A 74 0.29 -1.18 10.03
CA GLU A 74 1.15 -0.76 11.14
C GLU A 74 2.63 -1.09 10.86
N GLN A 75 2.89 -2.26 10.25
CA GLN A 75 4.24 -2.58 9.74
C GLN A 75 4.68 -1.64 8.61
N THR A 76 3.75 -1.09 7.85
CA THR A 76 4.02 -0.11 6.77
C THR A 76 4.32 1.29 7.34
N GLN A 77 3.76 1.64 8.50
CA GLN A 77 3.94 2.94 9.15
C GLN A 77 5.40 3.22 9.60
N ILE A 78 6.24 2.19 9.74
CA ILE A 78 7.69 2.36 10.00
C ILE A 78 8.39 3.00 8.78
N ILE A 79 7.94 2.70 7.57
CA ILE A 79 8.50 3.24 6.32
C ILE A 79 8.02 4.68 6.11
N GLU A 80 6.74 4.97 6.39
CA GLU A 80 6.19 6.33 6.31
C GLU A 80 6.77 7.25 7.40
N ASN A 81 7.05 6.75 8.61
CA ASN A 81 7.80 7.50 9.63
C ASN A 81 9.26 7.75 9.22
N HIS A 82 9.91 6.84 8.49
CA HIS A 82 11.23 7.10 7.91
C HIS A 82 11.19 8.12 6.77
N ALA A 83 10.06 8.22 6.06
CA ALA A 83 9.80 9.30 5.11
C ALA A 83 9.49 10.64 5.81
N GLN A 84 8.84 10.64 6.97
CA GLN A 84 8.66 11.83 7.81
C GLN A 84 9.98 12.28 8.47
N ARG A 85 10.93 11.37 8.72
CA ARG A 85 12.31 11.70 9.14
C ARG A 85 13.12 12.40 8.06
N ASN A 86 12.79 12.15 6.78
CA ASN A 86 13.35 12.90 5.65
C ASN A 86 12.77 14.31 5.51
N ASN A 87 11.78 14.71 6.32
CA ASN A 87 11.36 16.11 6.40
C ASN A 87 12.24 16.97 7.33
N PHE A 88 13.26 16.38 7.98
CA PHE A 88 14.38 17.13 8.56
C PHE A 88 15.50 17.37 7.54
N LEU A 89 15.62 16.53 6.49
CA LEU A 89 16.57 16.73 5.38
C LEU A 89 15.96 17.51 4.20
N ARG A 90 14.62 17.61 4.11
CA ARG A 90 13.92 18.39 3.08
C ARG A 90 14.00 19.91 3.25
N ASN A 91 14.76 20.39 4.24
CA ASN A 91 15.12 21.81 4.35
C ASN A 91 16.45 22.16 3.65
N CYS A 92 17.15 21.17 3.08
CA CYS A 92 18.33 21.41 2.24
C CYS A 92 18.01 21.44 0.74
N GLU A 93 16.85 20.94 0.28
CA GLU A 93 16.50 20.92 -1.15
C GLU A 93 15.90 22.24 -1.69
N ASP A 94 15.55 23.18 -0.81
CA ASP A 94 15.10 24.53 -1.21
C ASP A 94 16.25 25.54 -1.34
N VAL A 95 17.48 25.18 -0.96
CA VAL A 95 18.68 26.04 -1.17
C VAL A 95 19.27 25.84 -2.59
N GLU A 96 19.12 24.67 -3.20
CA GLU A 96 19.73 24.38 -4.51
C GLU A 96 18.89 24.86 -5.71
N LYS A 97 17.55 24.91 -5.62
CA LYS A 97 16.75 25.50 -6.71
C LYS A 97 16.84 27.02 -6.77
N SER A 98 17.19 27.70 -5.67
CA SER A 98 17.41 29.14 -5.67
C SER A 98 18.83 29.55 -6.12
N THR A 99 19.81 28.63 -6.19
CA THR A 99 21.17 28.92 -6.67
C THR A 99 21.40 28.57 -8.15
N ILE A 100 20.52 27.78 -8.76
CA ILE A 100 20.67 27.37 -10.17
C ILE A 100 20.03 28.37 -11.15
N SER A 101 19.10 29.23 -10.71
CA SER A 101 18.43 30.20 -11.60
C SER A 101 19.10 31.58 -11.70
N THR A 102 20.11 31.90 -10.88
CA THR A 102 20.81 33.20 -10.94
C THR A 102 22.23 33.13 -11.52
N LYS A 103 22.70 31.96 -11.99
CA LYS A 103 24.01 31.84 -12.68
C LYS A 103 23.94 31.57 -14.18
N ASN A 104 22.74 31.42 -14.74
CA ASN A 104 22.54 31.26 -16.18
C ASN A 104 22.32 32.60 -16.93
N GLU A 105 22.57 33.74 -16.29
CA GLU A 105 22.63 35.05 -16.96
C GLU A 105 24.02 35.73 -16.89
N GLU A 106 25.02 35.16 -16.20
CA GLU A 106 26.38 35.76 -16.09
C GLU A 106 27.49 35.01 -16.84
N LYS A 107 27.21 33.96 -17.62
CA LYS A 107 28.24 33.27 -18.43
C LYS A 107 28.09 33.34 -19.94
N GLN A 108 27.08 34.08 -20.44
CA GLN A 108 26.95 34.39 -21.87
C GLN A 108 27.43 35.81 -22.25
N GLN A 109 28.13 36.49 -21.33
CA GLN A 109 28.88 37.71 -21.60
C GLN A 109 30.32 37.63 -21.05
N ASN A 110 31.08 36.57 -21.36
CA ASN A 110 32.55 36.67 -21.42
C ASN A 110 33.18 35.49 -22.17
N GLU A 111 32.79 35.27 -23.42
CA GLU A 111 33.67 34.64 -24.43
C GLU A 111 34.10 35.66 -25.50
N GLU A 112 34.17 36.93 -25.10
CA GLU A 112 34.88 37.99 -25.84
C GLU A 112 35.95 38.60 -24.94
N CYS A 113 37.00 37.85 -24.63
CA CYS A 113 38.33 38.45 -24.52
C CYS A 113 39.45 37.40 -24.47
N HIS A 114 40.35 37.50 -25.45
CA HIS A 114 41.71 36.94 -25.48
C HIS A 114 41.90 35.44 -25.78
N LYS A 115 41.62 35.07 -27.04
CA LYS A 115 42.72 34.58 -27.90
C LYS A 115 43.56 35.78 -28.34
N LYS A 116 44.69 36.03 -27.67
CA LYS A 116 45.91 36.59 -28.25
C LYS A 116 47.09 35.98 -27.54
#